data_AF-E0Q8U5-F1
#
_entry.id   AF-E0Q8U5-F1
#
_cell.length_a   1.000
_cell.length_b   1.000
_cell.length_c   1.000
_cell.angle_alpha   90.00
_cell.angle_beta   90.00
_cell.angle_gamma   90.00
#
_symmetry.space_group_name_H-M   'P 1'
#
loop_
_entity.id
_entity.type
_entity.pdbx_description
1 polymer ?
#
loop_
_entity_poly.entity_id
_entity_poly.type
_entity_poly.pdbx_seq_one_letter_code
_entity_poly.pdbx_strand_id
1 'polypeptide(L)'
;MVDQFPIVLRGYDKDRVDEAFAAAQETVNRLREQVQADDQTILQLQAQLQEEKNRKANPNSFASLGANAQQMLSSAEQTSAELLERAKKDAAAARATVQLQAETLLNNAKIDSKRIIDDANAKATAALAKAKADAESITANAQRNADRLRSEAQKTVTAQRQTVDLELTNSREEHDKRLASERASQQREISDMRAEATEQIAAQRKSANEEIARLKSETNDQIEAALADANKKLADVREQVSKMMTDAQRRAAEITDTAKAKAQEITDEAEVHRTKTMSQVNAEVEQIRADISAQQDEATKKVNELLADLAERREAAKQQADELIAEAKNTREEADTYASDRRNTADAQAASIVKQATEDADEQINERREAAKAELDGVQKRIADLQTREAQITQRVSELRAMFANAFSGFGASNLSVVNAVDGEGADDNPEEPAATFDEDVADEAQQGDEVAQSAESVESAESVESAETVESAEHADGETDEEHDER
;
A
#
# COMPACT_ATOMS: atom_id res chain seq x y z
N MET A 1 -60.76 -22.00 98.97
CA MET A 1 -59.53 -22.57 99.58
C MET A 1 -59.64 -22.32 101.06
N VAL A 2 -59.54 -23.36 101.89
CA VAL A 2 -59.59 -23.20 103.35
C VAL A 2 -58.19 -22.79 103.78
N ASP A 3 -57.98 -21.50 104.09
CA ASP A 3 -56.68 -20.99 104.52
C ASP A 3 -56.39 -21.50 105.94
N GLN A 4 -55.59 -22.56 106.01
CA GLN A 4 -55.17 -23.17 107.26
C GLN A 4 -54.16 -22.24 107.96
N PHE A 5 -54.60 -21.53 109.00
CA PHE A 5 -53.72 -20.61 109.75
C PHE A 5 -52.53 -21.36 110.38
N PRO A 6 -51.29 -20.85 110.26
CA PRO A 6 -50.12 -21.47 110.88
C PRO A 6 -50.22 -21.44 112.42
N ILE A 7 -49.85 -22.55 113.07
CA ILE A 7 -49.94 -22.74 114.52
C ILE A 7 -48.54 -22.59 115.13
N VAL A 8 -48.36 -21.63 116.03
CA VAL A 8 -47.16 -21.47 116.88
C VAL A 8 -47.34 -22.20 118.21
N LEU A 9 -46.26 -22.34 119.00
CA LEU A 9 -46.16 -23.25 120.17
C LEU A 9 -47.29 -23.14 121.23
N ARG A 10 -48.14 -22.10 121.17
CA ARG A 10 -49.40 -21.97 121.94
C ARG A 10 -50.53 -21.28 121.12
N GLY A 11 -50.89 -21.81 119.95
CA GLY A 11 -52.12 -21.42 119.22
C GLY A 11 -51.87 -20.88 117.81
N TYR A 12 -52.91 -20.34 117.17
CA TYR A 12 -52.78 -19.73 115.84
C TYR A 12 -51.94 -18.46 115.89
N ASP A 13 -51.15 -18.23 114.83
CA ASP A 13 -50.39 -17.00 114.64
C ASP A 13 -51.34 -15.81 114.51
N LYS A 14 -51.36 -14.97 115.56
CA LYS A 14 -52.29 -13.85 115.69
C LYS A 14 -52.14 -12.87 114.53
N ASP A 15 -50.91 -12.59 114.10
CA ASP A 15 -50.66 -11.60 113.05
C ASP A 15 -51.22 -12.08 111.70
N ARG A 16 -51.14 -13.39 111.42
CA ARG A 16 -51.72 -14.01 110.22
C ARG A 16 -53.24 -14.08 110.24
N VAL A 17 -53.83 -14.29 111.41
CA VAL A 17 -55.29 -14.28 111.59
C VAL A 17 -55.84 -12.86 111.43
N ASP A 18 -55.19 -11.86 112.03
CA ASP A 18 -55.58 -10.45 111.91
C ASP A 18 -55.44 -9.96 110.44
N GLU A 19 -54.40 -10.38 109.72
CA GLU A 19 -54.22 -10.10 108.28
C GLU A 19 -55.35 -10.72 107.44
N ALA A 20 -55.73 -11.97 107.70
CA ALA A 20 -56.84 -12.62 106.98
C ALA A 20 -58.20 -12.02 107.33
N PHE A 21 -58.42 -11.60 108.58
CA PHE A 21 -59.64 -10.88 108.97
C PHE A 21 -59.72 -9.51 108.31
N ALA A 22 -58.60 -8.79 108.18
CA ALA A 22 -58.56 -7.54 107.43
C ALA A 22 -58.90 -7.74 105.95
N ALA A 23 -58.33 -8.76 105.30
CA ALA A 23 -58.65 -9.13 103.91
C ALA A 23 -60.11 -9.59 103.74
N ALA A 24 -60.65 -10.34 104.71
CA ALA A 24 -62.06 -10.73 104.72
C ALA A 24 -62.98 -9.52 104.88
N GLN A 25 -62.62 -8.55 105.72
CA GLN A 25 -63.39 -7.32 105.90
C GLN A 25 -63.38 -6.46 104.62
N GLU A 26 -62.25 -6.36 103.95
CA GLU A 26 -62.11 -5.65 102.67
C GLU A 26 -62.94 -6.30 101.56
N THR A 27 -62.94 -7.64 101.49
CA THR A 27 -63.77 -8.36 100.52
C THR A 27 -65.27 -8.21 100.78
N VAL A 28 -65.71 -8.18 102.05
CA VAL A 28 -67.10 -7.87 102.41
C VAL A 28 -67.49 -6.44 102.03
N ASN A 29 -66.60 -5.46 102.25
CA ASN A 29 -66.87 -4.08 101.86
C ASN A 29 -67.01 -3.93 100.34
N ARG A 30 -66.12 -4.55 99.58
CA ARG A 30 -66.20 -4.58 98.11
C ARG A 30 -67.49 -5.23 97.60
N LEU A 31 -67.91 -6.34 98.22
CA LEU A 31 -69.18 -6.98 97.86
C LEU A 31 -70.39 -6.09 98.16
N ARG A 32 -70.35 -5.32 99.25
CA ARG A 32 -71.42 -4.36 99.58
C ARG A 32 -71.51 -3.21 98.59
N GLU A 33 -70.37 -2.67 98.15
CA GLU A 33 -70.34 -1.64 97.10
C GLU A 33 -70.87 -2.18 95.77
N GLN A 34 -70.52 -3.42 95.44
CA GLN A 34 -71.03 -4.07 94.23
C GLN A 34 -72.55 -4.25 94.26
N VAL A 35 -73.11 -4.71 95.38
CA VAL A 35 -74.57 -4.84 95.53
C VAL A 35 -75.26 -3.48 95.41
N GLN A 36 -74.68 -2.41 95.96
CA GLN A 36 -75.23 -1.06 95.81
C GLN A 36 -75.22 -0.57 94.36
N ALA A 37 -74.16 -0.86 93.61
CA ALA A 37 -74.08 -0.54 92.18
C ALA A 37 -75.11 -1.35 91.36
N ASP A 38 -75.27 -2.62 91.70
CA ASP A 38 -76.26 -3.50 91.06
C ASP A 38 -77.70 -3.04 91.36
N ASP A 39 -78.01 -2.65 92.59
CA ASP A 39 -79.33 -2.09 92.94
C ASP A 39 -79.63 -0.77 92.20
N GLN A 40 -78.62 0.10 92.00
CA GLN A 40 -78.78 1.33 91.22
C GLN A 40 -79.07 1.03 89.75
N THR A 41 -78.40 0.05 89.16
CA THR A 41 -78.64 -0.35 87.76
C THR A 41 -80.01 -1.01 87.61
N ILE A 42 -80.46 -1.82 88.56
CA ILE A 42 -81.82 -2.38 88.58
C ILE A 42 -82.87 -1.27 88.62
N LEU A 43 -82.69 -0.24 89.44
CA LEU A 43 -83.62 0.90 89.50
C LEU A 43 -83.66 1.67 88.17
N GLN A 44 -82.50 1.91 87.54
CA GLN A 44 -82.45 2.55 86.22
C GLN A 44 -83.15 1.70 85.15
N LEU A 45 -82.93 0.39 85.15
CA LEU A 45 -83.56 -0.53 84.22
C LEU A 45 -85.08 -0.61 84.44
N GLN A 46 -85.55 -0.60 85.68
CA GLN A 46 -86.99 -0.53 85.98
C GLN A 46 -87.61 0.79 85.49
N ALA A 47 -86.92 1.92 85.67
CA ALA A 47 -87.38 3.21 85.16
C ALA A 47 -87.47 3.23 83.62
N GLN A 48 -86.46 2.69 82.93
CA GLN A 48 -86.48 2.55 81.47
C GLN A 48 -87.60 1.61 80.99
N LEU A 49 -87.85 0.51 81.72
CA LEU A 49 -88.96 -0.42 81.40
C LEU A 49 -90.33 0.24 81.59
N GLN A 50 -90.48 1.10 82.61
CA GLN A 50 -91.70 1.87 82.84
C GLN A 50 -91.91 2.92 81.73
N GLU A 51 -90.83 3.58 81.29
CA GLU A 51 -90.86 4.55 80.18
C GLU A 51 -91.24 3.87 78.84
N GLU A 52 -90.64 2.73 78.53
CA GLU A 52 -90.97 1.94 77.33
C GLU A 52 -92.40 1.36 77.39
N LYS A 53 -92.89 0.99 78.58
CA LYS A 53 -94.32 0.64 78.76
C LYS A 53 -95.24 1.83 78.46
N ASN A 54 -94.88 3.04 78.89
CA ASN A 54 -95.65 4.25 78.63
C ASN A 54 -95.61 4.64 77.14
N ARG A 55 -94.48 4.41 76.43
CA ARG A 55 -94.39 4.61 74.97
C ARG A 55 -95.32 3.69 74.18
N LYS A 56 -95.48 2.43 74.61
CA LYS A 56 -96.38 1.45 73.95
C LYS A 56 -97.87 1.71 74.18
N ALA A 57 -98.27 2.55 75.15
CA ALA A 57 -99.67 2.79 75.48
C ALA A 57 -100.38 3.86 74.61
N ASN A 58 -99.69 4.50 73.66
CA ASN A 58 -100.26 5.56 72.81
C ASN A 58 -100.70 5.05 71.42
N PRO A 59 -101.99 5.16 71.01
CA PRO A 59 -102.51 4.56 69.78
C PRO A 59 -102.26 5.37 68.47
N ASN A 60 -101.33 6.32 68.43
CA ASN A 60 -101.06 7.18 67.25
C ASN A 60 -99.91 6.68 66.32
N SER A 61 -99.68 5.38 66.25
CA SER A 61 -98.47 4.78 65.65
C SER A 61 -98.31 4.94 64.12
N PHE A 62 -99.37 5.14 63.33
CA PHE A 62 -99.26 5.09 61.85
C PHE A 62 -98.86 6.41 61.18
N ALA A 63 -99.32 7.56 61.68
CA ALA A 63 -98.95 8.87 61.13
C ALA A 63 -97.47 9.22 61.40
N SER A 64 -96.95 8.80 62.57
CA SER A 64 -95.54 8.98 62.93
C SER A 64 -94.59 8.11 62.11
N LEU A 65 -95.03 6.93 61.63
CA LEU A 65 -94.24 6.08 60.74
C LEU A 65 -94.03 6.71 59.36
N GLY A 66 -95.06 7.36 58.79
CA GLY A 66 -94.94 8.08 57.52
C GLY A 66 -94.04 9.31 57.59
N ALA A 67 -94.14 10.09 58.68
CA ALA A 67 -93.27 11.23 58.93
C ALA A 67 -91.80 10.81 59.15
N ASN A 68 -91.58 9.70 59.88
CA ASN A 68 -90.24 9.14 60.08
C ASN A 68 -89.65 8.58 58.78
N ALA A 69 -90.45 7.87 57.96
CA ALA A 69 -90.02 7.38 56.66
C ALA A 69 -89.61 8.53 55.71
N GLN A 70 -90.36 9.64 55.68
CA GLN A 70 -90.01 10.80 54.86
C GLN A 70 -88.78 11.54 55.37
N GLN A 71 -88.59 11.63 56.69
CA GLN A 71 -87.38 12.18 57.30
C GLN A 71 -86.15 11.29 57.00
N MET A 72 -86.31 9.97 57.08
CA MET A 72 -85.25 9.01 56.76
C MET A 72 -84.87 9.10 55.28
N LEU A 73 -85.85 9.17 54.38
CA LEU A 73 -85.63 9.28 52.94
C LEU A 73 -84.96 10.62 52.59
N SER A 74 -85.40 11.73 53.19
CA SER A 74 -84.75 13.03 53.04
C SER A 74 -83.31 13.03 53.58
N SER A 75 -83.06 12.38 54.72
CA SER A 75 -81.70 12.26 55.28
C SER A 75 -80.80 11.36 54.41
N ALA A 76 -81.36 10.32 53.80
CA ALA A 76 -80.68 9.43 52.88
C ALA A 76 -80.34 10.12 51.56
N GLU A 77 -81.26 10.91 51.01
CA GLU A 77 -81.03 11.74 49.82
C GLU A 77 -79.95 12.77 50.09
N GLN A 78 -79.99 13.44 51.25
CA GLN A 78 -78.95 14.39 51.66
C GLN A 78 -77.59 13.70 51.81
N THR A 79 -77.54 12.55 52.49
CA THR A 79 -76.30 11.77 52.68
C THR A 79 -75.74 11.27 51.34
N SER A 80 -76.61 10.84 50.42
CA SER A 80 -76.21 10.38 49.09
C SER A 80 -75.70 11.52 48.21
N ALA A 81 -76.35 12.69 48.28
CA ALA A 81 -75.90 13.89 47.58
C ALA A 81 -74.53 14.34 48.12
N GLU A 82 -74.33 14.36 49.43
CA GLU A 82 -73.04 14.67 50.07
C GLU A 82 -71.94 13.65 49.67
N LEU A 83 -72.28 12.36 49.61
CA LEU A 83 -71.34 11.32 49.19
C LEU A 83 -70.98 11.43 47.70
N LEU A 84 -71.95 11.75 46.83
CA LEU A 84 -71.68 12.01 45.42
C LEU A 84 -70.82 13.26 45.23
N GLU A 85 -71.08 14.34 45.96
CA GLU A 85 -70.24 15.54 45.89
C GLU A 85 -68.83 15.28 46.43
N ARG A 86 -68.68 14.47 47.47
CA ARG A 86 -67.37 14.03 47.96
C ARG A 86 -66.65 13.17 46.92
N ALA A 87 -67.34 12.21 46.31
CA ALA A 87 -66.77 11.35 45.27
C ALA A 87 -66.35 12.16 44.04
N LYS A 88 -67.15 13.16 43.62
CA LYS A 88 -66.78 14.09 42.53
C LYS A 88 -65.55 14.92 42.91
N LYS A 89 -65.49 15.44 44.14
CA LYS A 89 -64.34 16.21 44.64
C LYS A 89 -63.08 15.36 44.70
N ASP A 90 -63.18 14.13 45.18
CA ASP A 90 -62.05 13.19 45.27
C ASP A 90 -61.60 12.76 43.87
N ALA A 91 -62.52 12.50 42.94
CA ALA A 91 -62.21 12.22 41.54
C ALA A 91 -61.53 13.42 40.83
N ALA A 92 -62.00 14.64 41.09
CA ALA A 92 -61.37 15.86 40.57
C ALA A 92 -59.96 16.05 41.15
N ALA A 93 -59.77 15.82 42.45
CA ALA A 93 -58.46 15.89 43.09
C ALA A 93 -57.50 14.81 42.57
N ALA A 94 -57.98 13.58 42.35
CA ALA A 94 -57.20 12.50 41.74
C ALA A 94 -56.79 12.86 40.31
N ARG A 95 -57.71 13.37 39.49
CA ARG A 95 -57.41 13.84 38.12
C ARG A 95 -56.37 14.96 38.12
N ALA A 96 -56.51 15.95 38.98
CA ALA A 96 -55.54 17.04 39.11
C ALA A 96 -54.15 16.52 39.52
N THR A 97 -54.10 15.55 40.43
CA THR A 97 -52.83 14.92 40.86
C THR A 97 -52.17 14.16 39.71
N VAL A 98 -52.95 13.36 38.96
CA VAL A 98 -52.46 12.60 37.81
C VAL A 98 -51.98 13.55 36.70
N GLN A 99 -52.71 14.63 36.42
CA GLN A 99 -52.30 15.65 35.46
C GLN A 99 -50.95 16.27 35.86
N LEU A 100 -50.78 16.67 37.12
CA LEU A 100 -49.52 17.24 37.60
C LEU A 100 -48.37 16.24 37.54
N GLN A 101 -48.62 14.96 37.85
CA GLN A 101 -47.63 13.89 37.71
C GLN A 101 -47.25 13.65 36.24
N ALA A 102 -48.23 13.65 35.34
CA ALA A 102 -48.01 13.50 33.89
C ALA A 102 -47.22 14.68 33.32
N GLU A 103 -47.55 15.91 33.70
CA GLU A 103 -46.81 17.11 33.32
C GLU A 103 -45.37 17.06 33.84
N THR A 104 -45.17 16.65 35.09
CA THR A 104 -43.83 16.50 35.67
C THR A 104 -43.01 15.46 34.91
N LEU A 105 -43.60 14.29 34.61
CA LEU A 105 -42.93 13.23 33.86
C LEU A 105 -42.60 13.71 32.44
N LEU A 106 -43.52 14.41 31.77
CA LEU A 106 -43.32 14.93 30.42
C LEU A 106 -42.23 16.01 30.38
N ASN A 107 -42.18 16.89 31.39
CA ASN A 107 -41.11 17.87 31.53
C ASN A 107 -39.75 17.19 31.80
N ASN A 108 -39.71 16.18 32.65
CA ASN A 108 -38.49 15.40 32.90
C ASN A 108 -38.02 14.67 31.64
N ALA A 109 -38.93 14.02 30.91
CA ALA A 109 -38.62 13.33 29.66
C ALA A 109 -38.08 14.30 28.59
N LYS A 110 -38.64 15.52 28.50
CA LYS A 110 -38.13 16.59 27.62
C LYS A 110 -36.72 17.01 28.00
N ILE A 111 -36.45 17.20 29.30
CA ILE A 111 -35.12 17.58 29.79
C ILE A 111 -34.11 16.47 29.49
N ASP A 112 -34.46 15.21 29.76
CA ASP A 112 -33.59 14.07 29.50
C ASP A 112 -33.32 13.89 28.00
N SER A 113 -34.34 13.99 27.16
CA SER A 113 -34.19 13.94 25.71
C SER A 113 -33.24 15.02 25.20
N LYS A 114 -33.42 16.27 25.66
CA LYS A 114 -32.52 17.37 25.31
C LYS A 114 -31.09 17.09 25.75
N ARG A 115 -30.89 16.62 26.99
CA ARG A 115 -29.56 16.27 27.50
C ARG A 115 -28.89 15.17 26.68
N ILE A 116 -29.64 14.15 26.26
CA ILE A 116 -29.14 13.07 25.41
C ILE A 116 -28.71 13.61 24.04
N ILE A 117 -29.52 14.47 23.42
CA ILE A 117 -29.19 15.09 22.13
C ILE A 117 -27.96 15.99 22.27
N ASP A 118 -27.89 16.82 23.31
CA ASP A 118 -26.76 17.72 23.55
C ASP A 118 -25.45 16.93 23.79
N ASP A 119 -25.50 15.84 24.57
CA ASP A 119 -24.36 14.95 24.80
C ASP A 119 -23.93 14.20 23.53
N ALA A 120 -24.88 13.70 22.74
CA ALA A 120 -24.60 13.07 21.45
C ALA A 120 -23.94 14.05 20.46
N ASN A 121 -24.45 15.28 20.38
CA ASN A 121 -23.89 16.34 19.54
C ASN A 121 -22.48 16.75 20.00
N ALA A 122 -22.25 16.85 21.30
CA ALA A 122 -20.94 17.15 21.86
C ALA A 122 -19.93 16.04 21.52
N LYS A 123 -20.31 14.76 21.68
CA LYS A 123 -19.49 13.60 21.32
C LYS A 123 -19.20 13.54 19.82
N ALA A 124 -20.19 13.77 18.97
CA ALA A 124 -20.01 13.81 17.52
C ALA A 124 -19.05 14.92 17.11
N THR A 125 -19.21 16.12 17.69
CA THR A 125 -18.31 17.26 17.43
C THR A 125 -16.88 16.96 17.87
N ALA A 126 -16.69 16.36 19.06
CA ALA A 126 -15.38 15.97 19.55
C ALA A 126 -14.72 14.89 18.68
N ALA A 127 -15.49 13.88 18.24
CA ALA A 127 -15.01 12.84 17.34
C ALA A 127 -14.59 13.42 15.98
N LEU A 128 -15.37 14.33 15.39
CA LEU A 128 -15.04 15.01 14.15
C LEU A 128 -13.78 15.90 14.30
N ALA A 129 -13.67 16.64 15.40
CA ALA A 129 -12.49 17.46 15.67
C ALA A 129 -11.22 16.61 15.79
N LYS A 130 -11.31 15.47 16.50
CA LYS A 130 -10.21 14.52 16.61
C LYS A 130 -9.83 13.93 15.26
N ALA A 131 -10.81 13.46 14.48
CA ALA A 131 -10.56 12.91 13.15
C ALA A 131 -9.90 13.92 12.20
N LYS A 132 -10.31 15.19 12.26
CA LYS A 132 -9.68 16.28 11.50
C LYS A 132 -8.23 16.52 11.93
N ALA A 133 -7.97 16.60 13.25
CA ALA A 133 -6.63 16.79 13.78
C ALA A 133 -5.70 15.62 13.42
N ASP A 134 -6.20 14.38 13.49
CA ASP A 134 -5.46 13.18 13.10
C ASP A 134 -5.16 13.20 11.59
N ALA A 135 -6.12 13.58 10.74
CA ALA A 135 -5.91 13.71 9.30
C ALA A 135 -4.88 14.79 8.94
N GLU A 136 -4.96 15.97 9.57
CA GLU A 136 -3.97 17.06 9.42
C GLU A 136 -2.57 16.61 9.88
N SER A 137 -2.48 15.86 10.98
CA SER A 137 -1.21 15.30 11.46
C SER A 137 -0.63 14.28 10.48
N ILE A 138 -1.45 13.35 9.97
CA ILE A 138 -1.03 12.33 8.99
C ILE A 138 -0.54 13.01 7.71
N THR A 139 -1.31 13.95 7.16
CA THR A 139 -0.94 14.68 5.94
C THR A 139 0.32 15.50 6.12
N ALA A 140 0.49 16.20 7.24
CA ALA A 140 1.71 16.94 7.53
C ALA A 140 2.93 16.02 7.67
N ASN A 141 2.79 14.86 8.31
CA ASN A 141 3.87 13.88 8.44
C ASN A 141 4.22 13.24 7.09
N ALA A 142 3.22 12.89 6.27
CA ALA A 142 3.42 12.38 4.92
C ALA A 142 4.17 13.40 4.04
N GLN A 143 3.80 14.68 4.12
CA GLN A 143 4.48 15.77 3.40
C GLN A 143 5.94 15.91 3.83
N ARG A 144 6.22 15.97 5.15
CA ARG A 144 7.60 16.03 5.66
C ARG A 144 8.44 14.82 5.24
N ASN A 145 7.85 13.63 5.24
CA ASN A 145 8.52 12.41 4.79
C ASN A 145 8.83 12.46 3.29
N ALA A 146 7.88 12.91 2.47
CA ALA A 146 8.09 13.10 1.03
C ALA A 146 9.20 14.11 0.75
N ASP A 147 9.23 15.23 1.47
CA ASP A 147 10.27 16.26 1.30
C ASP A 147 11.65 15.76 1.77
N ARG A 148 11.71 14.97 2.85
CA ARG A 148 12.94 14.30 3.30
C ARG A 148 13.45 13.32 2.24
N LEU A 149 12.59 12.45 1.72
CA LEU A 149 12.97 11.48 0.68
C LEU A 149 13.44 12.17 -0.59
N ARG A 150 12.78 13.26 -1.02
CA ARG A 150 13.22 14.07 -2.16
C ARG A 150 14.61 14.68 -1.92
N SER A 151 14.85 15.23 -0.73
CA SER A 151 16.16 15.80 -0.38
C SER A 151 17.26 14.74 -0.34
N GLU A 152 16.98 13.57 0.23
CA GLU A 152 17.91 12.43 0.24
C GLU A 152 18.19 11.93 -1.18
N ALA A 153 17.17 11.76 -2.01
CA ALA A 153 17.33 11.36 -3.41
C ALA A 153 18.18 12.38 -4.19
N GLN A 154 17.93 13.68 -4.02
CA GLN A 154 18.73 14.74 -4.65
C GLN A 154 20.20 14.69 -4.20
N LYS A 155 20.46 14.46 -2.91
CA LYS A 155 21.83 14.31 -2.40
C LYS A 155 22.52 13.08 -2.99
N THR A 156 21.85 11.93 -3.04
CA THR A 156 22.38 10.70 -3.63
C THR A 156 22.67 10.87 -5.11
N VAL A 157 21.76 11.48 -5.88
CA VAL A 157 21.96 11.75 -7.31
C VAL A 157 23.14 12.69 -7.53
N THR A 158 23.28 13.73 -6.70
CA THR A 158 24.41 14.67 -6.79
C THR A 158 25.73 13.97 -6.47
N ALA A 159 25.77 13.15 -5.42
CA ALA A 159 26.95 12.36 -5.06
C ALA A 159 27.32 11.36 -6.16
N GLN A 160 26.34 10.64 -6.73
CA GLN A 160 26.57 9.74 -7.86
C GLN A 160 27.13 10.46 -9.08
N ARG A 161 26.59 11.62 -9.45
CA ARG A 161 27.11 12.44 -10.55
C ARG A 161 28.57 12.86 -10.29
N GLN A 162 28.87 13.34 -9.09
CA GLN A 162 30.24 13.72 -8.73
C GLN A 162 31.20 12.52 -8.80
N THR A 163 30.79 11.34 -8.35
CA THR A 163 31.59 10.12 -8.48
C THR A 163 31.84 9.77 -9.94
N VAL A 164 30.79 9.77 -10.77
CA VAL A 164 30.92 9.46 -12.21
C VAL A 164 31.79 10.49 -12.92
N ASP A 165 31.67 11.78 -12.59
CA ASP A 165 32.51 12.84 -13.16
C ASP A 165 33.99 12.65 -12.78
N LEU A 166 34.27 12.24 -11.55
CA LEU A 166 35.63 11.91 -11.10
C LEU A 166 36.17 10.66 -11.80
N GLU A 167 35.37 9.60 -11.92
CA GLU A 167 35.76 8.38 -12.64
C GLU A 167 36.03 8.64 -14.12
N LEU A 168 35.18 9.45 -14.77
CA LEU A 168 35.36 9.86 -16.16
C LEU A 168 36.63 10.70 -16.33
N THR A 169 36.89 11.63 -15.42
CA THR A 169 38.11 12.46 -15.42
C THR A 169 39.35 11.58 -15.25
N ASN A 170 39.35 10.69 -14.25
CA ASN A 170 40.45 9.75 -14.00
C ASN A 170 40.69 8.83 -15.20
N SER A 171 39.63 8.30 -15.81
CA SER A 171 39.73 7.45 -17.00
C SER A 171 40.35 8.21 -18.18
N ARG A 172 39.92 9.45 -18.43
CA ARG A 172 40.50 10.31 -19.48
C ARG A 172 41.97 10.59 -19.23
N GLU A 173 42.34 10.98 -18.01
CA GLU A 173 43.74 11.21 -17.65
C GLU A 173 44.60 9.94 -17.80
N GLU A 174 44.05 8.78 -17.46
CA GLU A 174 44.75 7.52 -17.62
C GLU A 174 44.93 7.16 -19.10
N HIS A 175 43.89 7.35 -19.92
CA HIS A 175 43.97 7.18 -21.37
C HIS A 175 45.01 8.11 -22.00
N ASP A 176 45.03 9.40 -21.61
CA ASP A 176 46.00 10.37 -22.11
C ASP A 176 47.44 9.97 -21.72
N LYS A 177 47.65 9.48 -20.49
CA LYS A 177 48.96 8.97 -20.05
C LYS A 177 49.39 7.72 -20.82
N ARG A 178 48.48 6.76 -21.04
CA ARG A 178 48.77 5.55 -21.84
C ARG A 178 49.13 5.91 -23.27
N LEU A 179 48.36 6.79 -23.89
CA LEU A 179 48.58 7.25 -25.26
C LEU A 179 49.88 8.06 -25.40
N ALA A 180 50.21 8.90 -24.42
CA ALA A 180 51.51 9.57 -24.36
C ALA A 180 52.67 8.56 -24.22
N SER A 181 52.52 7.54 -23.37
CA SER A 181 53.52 6.48 -23.19
C SER A 181 53.71 5.64 -24.46
N GLU A 182 52.63 5.27 -25.14
CA GLU A 182 52.67 4.53 -26.41
C GLU A 182 53.37 5.37 -27.49
N ARG A 183 53.00 6.65 -27.63
CA ARG A 183 53.68 7.57 -28.56
C ARG A 183 55.17 7.68 -28.25
N ALA A 184 55.55 7.77 -26.98
CA ALA A 184 56.95 7.82 -26.58
C ALA A 184 57.69 6.50 -26.90
N SER A 185 57.05 5.34 -26.71
CA SER A 185 57.61 4.04 -27.11
C SER A 185 57.83 3.95 -28.60
N GLN A 186 56.80 4.26 -29.39
CA GLN A 186 56.88 4.25 -30.85
C GLN A 186 57.94 5.22 -31.37
N GLN A 187 58.05 6.42 -30.79
CA GLN A 187 59.08 7.38 -31.18
C GLN A 187 60.50 6.86 -30.88
N ARG A 188 60.69 6.13 -29.78
CA ARG A 188 61.97 5.46 -29.47
C ARG A 188 62.24 4.33 -30.45
N GLU A 189 61.29 3.44 -30.70
CA GLU A 189 61.43 2.34 -31.66
C GLU A 189 61.77 2.85 -33.07
N ILE A 190 61.13 3.94 -33.52
CA ILE A 190 61.45 4.59 -34.79
C ILE A 190 62.89 5.14 -34.79
N SER A 191 63.32 5.73 -33.67
CA SER A 191 64.68 6.27 -33.52
C SER A 191 65.73 5.16 -33.53
N ASP A 192 65.45 4.04 -32.85
CA ASP A 192 66.30 2.86 -32.79
C ASP A 192 66.40 2.20 -34.18
N MET A 193 65.27 2.02 -34.88
CA MET A 193 65.27 1.52 -36.28
C MET A 193 66.07 2.43 -37.22
N ARG A 194 65.99 3.76 -37.06
CA ARG A 194 66.79 4.70 -37.86
C ARG A 194 68.28 4.60 -37.54
N ALA A 195 68.64 4.42 -36.28
CA ALA A 195 70.03 4.22 -35.86
C ALA A 195 70.58 2.91 -36.43
N GLU A 196 69.83 1.82 -36.31
CA GLU A 196 70.19 0.50 -36.85
C GLU A 196 70.33 0.54 -38.38
N ALA A 197 69.38 1.16 -39.09
CA ALA A 197 69.48 1.33 -40.54
C ALA A 197 70.71 2.14 -40.95
N THR A 198 71.05 3.19 -40.18
CA THR A 198 72.25 3.99 -40.43
C THR A 198 73.53 3.19 -40.20
N GLU A 199 73.57 2.37 -39.13
CA GLU A 199 74.69 1.49 -38.84
C GLU A 199 74.86 0.42 -39.93
N GLN A 200 73.77 -0.21 -40.38
CA GLN A 200 73.78 -1.16 -41.48
C GLN A 200 74.30 -0.53 -42.78
N ILE A 201 73.86 0.69 -43.12
CA ILE A 201 74.36 1.43 -44.28
C ILE A 201 75.87 1.73 -44.13
N ALA A 202 76.32 2.14 -42.95
CA ALA A 202 77.73 2.40 -42.69
C ALA A 202 78.58 1.12 -42.81
N ALA A 203 78.10 0.00 -42.27
CA ALA A 203 78.74 -1.31 -42.38
C ALA A 203 78.81 -1.79 -43.84
N GLN A 204 77.72 -1.64 -44.60
CA GLN A 204 77.70 -1.95 -46.04
C GLN A 204 78.69 -1.08 -46.82
N ARG A 205 78.74 0.23 -46.56
CA ARG A 205 79.71 1.14 -47.19
C ARG A 205 81.15 0.77 -46.85
N LYS A 206 81.42 0.40 -45.59
CA LYS A 206 82.74 -0.06 -45.17
C LYS A 206 83.16 -1.33 -45.91
N SER A 207 82.28 -2.34 -45.93
CA SER A 207 82.51 -3.60 -46.65
C SER A 207 82.73 -3.37 -48.16
N ALA A 208 81.89 -2.55 -48.79
CA ALA A 208 82.05 -2.18 -50.20
C ALA A 208 83.38 -1.46 -50.47
N ASN A 209 83.81 -0.54 -49.58
CA ASN A 209 85.09 0.14 -49.71
C ASN A 209 86.29 -0.80 -49.52
N GLU A 210 86.20 -1.75 -48.58
CA GLU A 210 87.21 -2.79 -48.36
C GLU A 210 87.35 -3.69 -49.59
N GLU A 211 86.22 -4.10 -50.19
CA GLU A 211 86.22 -4.90 -51.42
C GLU A 211 86.77 -4.09 -52.62
N ILE A 212 86.40 -2.82 -52.77
CA ILE A 212 86.98 -1.94 -53.79
C ILE A 212 88.50 -1.81 -53.59
N ALA A 213 88.98 -1.66 -52.35
CA ALA A 213 90.39 -1.58 -52.06
C ALA A 213 91.12 -2.89 -52.38
N ARG A 214 90.51 -4.03 -52.05
CA ARG A 214 91.02 -5.37 -52.39
C ARG A 214 91.12 -5.57 -53.91
N LEU A 215 90.05 -5.28 -54.64
CA LEU A 215 90.02 -5.36 -56.10
C LEU A 215 91.06 -4.43 -56.73
N LYS A 216 91.24 -3.20 -56.20
CA LYS A 216 92.30 -2.29 -56.65
C LYS A 216 93.70 -2.83 -56.40
N SER A 217 93.95 -3.42 -55.22
CA SER A 217 95.23 -4.05 -54.91
C SER A 217 95.50 -5.22 -55.84
N GLU A 218 94.53 -6.12 -56.01
CA GLU A 218 94.65 -7.27 -56.91
C GLU A 218 94.86 -6.82 -58.36
N THR A 219 94.15 -5.78 -58.80
CA THR A 219 94.36 -5.19 -60.13
C THR A 219 95.75 -4.58 -60.26
N ASN A 220 96.26 -3.88 -59.24
CA ASN A 220 97.61 -3.34 -59.24
C ASN A 220 98.66 -4.45 -59.27
N ASP A 221 98.49 -5.51 -58.47
CA ASP A 221 99.38 -6.67 -58.46
C ASP A 221 99.37 -7.37 -59.83
N GLN A 222 98.20 -7.48 -60.47
CA GLN A 222 98.07 -7.98 -61.84
C GLN A 222 98.76 -7.07 -62.85
N ILE A 223 98.65 -5.75 -62.71
CA ILE A 223 99.34 -4.77 -63.55
C ILE A 223 100.86 -4.88 -63.36
N GLU A 224 101.35 -4.96 -62.12
CA GLU A 224 102.78 -5.13 -61.82
C GLU A 224 103.31 -6.46 -62.36
N ALA A 225 102.57 -7.56 -62.16
CA ALA A 225 102.91 -8.86 -62.72
C ALA A 225 102.94 -8.81 -64.25
N ALA A 226 101.95 -8.17 -64.90
CA ALA A 226 101.91 -7.99 -66.34
C ALA A 226 103.07 -7.11 -66.85
N LEU A 227 103.45 -6.06 -66.12
CA LEU A 227 104.59 -5.20 -66.43
C LEU A 227 105.91 -5.95 -66.23
N ALA A 228 106.05 -6.75 -65.17
CA ALA A 228 107.21 -7.60 -64.92
C ALA A 228 107.34 -8.67 -66.02
N ASP A 229 106.25 -9.31 -66.41
CA ASP A 229 106.20 -10.24 -67.53
C ASP A 229 106.48 -9.55 -68.86
N ALA A 230 106.00 -8.32 -69.07
CA ALA A 230 106.30 -7.53 -70.26
C ALA A 230 107.79 -7.14 -70.30
N ASN A 231 108.38 -6.75 -69.17
CA ASN A 231 109.81 -6.44 -69.05
C ASN A 231 110.68 -7.68 -69.21
N LYS A 232 110.26 -8.82 -68.66
CA LYS A 232 110.88 -10.12 -68.86
C LYS A 232 110.79 -10.53 -70.32
N LYS A 233 109.61 -10.43 -70.94
CA LYS A 233 109.44 -10.63 -72.38
C LYS A 233 110.26 -9.66 -73.21
N LEU A 234 110.44 -8.41 -72.79
CA LEU A 234 111.30 -7.44 -73.48
C LEU A 234 112.79 -7.79 -73.33
N ALA A 235 113.20 -8.31 -72.17
CA ALA A 235 114.54 -8.84 -71.94
C ALA A 235 114.77 -10.13 -72.75
N ASP A 236 113.81 -11.04 -72.73
CA ASP A 236 113.77 -12.25 -73.55
C ASP A 236 113.75 -11.87 -75.02
N VAL A 237 113.02 -10.84 -75.45
CA VAL A 237 113.04 -10.31 -76.83
C VAL A 237 114.38 -9.65 -77.14
N ARG A 238 115.08 -9.01 -76.19
CA ARG A 238 116.44 -8.50 -76.43
C ARG A 238 117.45 -9.65 -76.57
N GLU A 239 117.33 -10.69 -75.75
CA GLU A 239 118.12 -11.91 -75.86
C GLU A 239 117.78 -12.67 -77.16
N GLN A 240 116.49 -12.74 -77.49
CA GLN A 240 115.91 -13.39 -78.65
C GLN A 240 116.14 -12.57 -79.91
N VAL A 241 116.31 -11.24 -79.88
CA VAL A 241 116.79 -10.42 -81.00
C VAL A 241 118.27 -10.67 -81.23
N SER A 242 119.06 -10.93 -80.17
CA SER A 242 120.45 -11.41 -80.34
C SER A 242 120.49 -12.83 -80.94
N LYS A 243 119.59 -13.73 -80.53
CA LYS A 243 119.44 -15.07 -81.12
C LYS A 243 118.74 -15.06 -82.48
N MET A 244 117.82 -14.12 -82.75
CA MET A 244 117.09 -13.93 -84.01
C MET A 244 117.94 -13.21 -85.04
N MET A 245 118.94 -12.42 -84.68
CA MET A 245 119.98 -12.06 -85.66
C MET A 245 120.63 -13.32 -86.27
N THR A 246 120.66 -14.44 -85.53
CA THR A 246 121.20 -15.74 -85.99
C THR A 246 120.11 -16.70 -86.51
N ASP A 247 118.90 -16.67 -85.97
CA ASP A 247 117.78 -17.56 -86.34
C ASP A 247 116.76 -16.92 -87.31
N ALA A 248 116.68 -15.59 -87.47
CA ALA A 248 115.85 -14.93 -88.50
C ALA A 248 116.41 -15.11 -89.91
N GLN A 249 117.65 -15.59 -90.02
CA GLN A 249 118.20 -16.13 -91.28
C GLN A 249 117.67 -17.55 -91.58
N ARG A 250 116.97 -18.21 -90.64
CA ARG A 250 116.49 -19.60 -90.76
C ARG A 250 114.99 -19.81 -90.52
N ARG A 251 114.32 -18.92 -89.79
CA ARG A 251 112.86 -18.96 -89.50
C ARG A 251 112.02 -18.02 -90.36
N ALA A 252 112.52 -17.62 -91.53
CA ALA A 252 111.70 -17.04 -92.60
C ALA A 252 110.81 -18.10 -93.30
N ALA A 253 110.92 -19.39 -92.95
CA ALA A 253 110.23 -20.48 -93.65
C ALA A 253 109.12 -21.21 -92.87
N GLU A 254 108.89 -20.95 -91.57
CA GLU A 254 108.00 -21.81 -90.75
C GLU A 254 106.82 -21.07 -90.06
N ILE A 255 106.69 -19.75 -90.24
CA ILE A 255 105.64 -18.96 -89.55
C ILE A 255 104.28 -18.96 -90.30
N THR A 256 104.24 -19.41 -91.56
CA THR A 256 102.98 -19.54 -92.31
C THR A 256 102.10 -20.71 -91.89
N ASP A 257 102.61 -21.72 -91.17
CA ASP A 257 101.84 -22.93 -90.86
C ASP A 257 101.16 -22.94 -89.48
N THR A 258 101.51 -22.03 -88.57
CA THR A 258 100.91 -21.97 -87.22
C THR A 258 99.82 -20.91 -87.06
N ALA A 259 99.69 -19.99 -88.03
CA ALA A 259 98.62 -18.99 -88.07
C ALA A 259 97.22 -19.61 -88.33
N LYS A 260 97.16 -20.86 -88.82
CA LYS A 260 95.90 -21.57 -89.11
C LYS A 260 95.25 -22.24 -87.89
N ALA A 261 96.01 -22.49 -86.82
CA ALA A 261 95.51 -23.24 -85.65
C ALA A 261 94.82 -22.36 -84.59
N LYS A 262 95.10 -21.04 -84.55
CA LYS A 262 94.53 -20.10 -83.55
C LYS A 262 93.22 -19.43 -83.96
N ALA A 263 92.80 -19.61 -85.21
CA ALA A 263 91.54 -19.07 -85.72
C ALA A 263 90.33 -19.97 -85.36
N GLN A 264 90.57 -21.22 -84.94
CA GLN A 264 89.54 -22.21 -84.63
C GLN A 264 89.14 -22.26 -83.14
N GLU A 265 89.98 -21.76 -82.24
CA GLU A 265 89.69 -21.70 -80.79
C GLU A 265 88.74 -20.52 -80.44
N ILE A 266 88.81 -19.44 -81.23
CA ILE A 266 88.00 -18.23 -81.06
C ILE A 266 86.54 -18.46 -81.50
N THR A 267 86.27 -19.45 -82.34
CA THR A 267 84.90 -19.82 -82.76
C THR A 267 84.16 -20.67 -81.74
N ASP A 268 84.88 -21.45 -80.92
CA ASP A 268 84.27 -22.40 -79.97
C ASP A 268 83.82 -21.72 -78.65
N GLU A 269 84.45 -20.61 -78.24
CA GLU A 269 84.05 -19.85 -77.04
C GLU A 269 82.78 -18.99 -77.23
N ALA A 270 82.48 -18.57 -78.47
CA ALA A 270 81.34 -17.72 -78.78
C ALA A 270 79.98 -18.47 -78.75
N GLU A 271 79.96 -19.77 -79.02
CA GLU A 271 78.76 -20.61 -78.95
C GLU A 271 78.38 -21.00 -77.50
N VAL A 272 79.38 -21.20 -76.63
CA VAL A 272 79.16 -21.57 -75.23
C VAL A 272 78.52 -20.42 -74.43
N HIS A 273 78.97 -19.18 -74.64
CA HIS A 273 78.39 -18.00 -73.97
C HIS A 273 76.95 -17.70 -74.41
N ARG A 274 76.62 -17.91 -75.68
CA ARG A 274 75.26 -17.70 -76.20
C ARG A 274 74.27 -18.73 -75.66
N THR A 275 74.69 -19.99 -75.55
CA THR A 275 73.85 -21.10 -75.05
C THR A 275 73.62 -20.98 -73.53
N LYS A 276 74.63 -20.56 -72.77
CA LYS A 276 74.54 -20.30 -71.32
C LYS A 276 73.58 -19.15 -70.99
N THR A 277 73.64 -18.06 -71.75
CA THR A 277 72.76 -16.89 -71.55
C THR A 277 71.31 -17.21 -71.92
N MET A 278 71.08 -17.99 -72.99
CA MET A 278 69.73 -18.44 -73.37
C MET A 278 69.11 -19.42 -72.34
N SER A 279 69.94 -20.23 -71.68
CA SER A 279 69.53 -21.15 -70.61
C SER A 279 69.16 -20.42 -69.31
N GLN A 280 69.88 -19.35 -68.95
CA GLN A 280 69.61 -18.56 -67.75
C GLN A 280 68.34 -17.72 -67.89
N VAL A 281 68.11 -17.13 -69.07
CA VAL A 281 66.89 -16.35 -69.34
C VAL A 281 65.64 -17.23 -69.38
N ASN A 282 65.72 -18.45 -69.93
CA ASN A 282 64.59 -19.39 -69.90
C ASN A 282 64.27 -19.90 -68.48
N ALA A 283 65.30 -20.13 -67.65
CA ALA A 283 65.12 -20.51 -66.25
C ALA A 283 64.50 -19.39 -65.40
N GLU A 284 64.91 -18.13 -65.60
CA GLU A 284 64.30 -16.98 -64.92
C GLU A 284 62.84 -16.76 -65.34
N VAL A 285 62.50 -16.95 -66.63
CA VAL A 285 61.11 -16.82 -67.11
C VAL A 285 60.21 -17.94 -66.56
N GLU A 286 60.71 -19.17 -66.43
CA GLU A 286 59.97 -20.27 -65.78
C GLU A 286 59.83 -20.04 -64.27
N GLN A 287 60.86 -19.52 -63.60
CA GLN A 287 60.83 -19.19 -62.17
C GLN A 287 59.84 -18.05 -61.86
N ILE A 288 59.82 -17.00 -62.69
CA ILE A 288 58.84 -15.90 -62.58
C ILE A 288 57.41 -16.40 -62.84
N ARG A 289 57.19 -17.31 -63.79
CA ARG A 289 55.86 -17.93 -64.01
C ARG A 289 55.43 -18.79 -62.82
N ALA A 290 56.35 -19.54 -62.21
CA ALA A 290 56.08 -20.34 -61.03
C ALA A 290 55.74 -19.47 -59.81
N ASP A 291 56.49 -18.37 -59.60
CA ASP A 291 56.26 -17.43 -58.50
C ASP A 291 54.93 -16.68 -58.64
N ILE A 292 54.57 -16.25 -59.86
CA ILE A 292 53.26 -15.61 -60.12
C ILE A 292 52.11 -16.60 -59.89
N SER A 293 52.25 -17.87 -60.32
CA SER A 293 51.24 -18.91 -60.06
C SER A 293 51.11 -19.19 -58.56
N ALA A 294 52.22 -19.29 -57.84
CA ALA A 294 52.22 -19.51 -56.39
C ALA A 294 51.57 -18.34 -55.62
N GLN A 295 51.82 -17.11 -56.03
CA GLN A 295 51.18 -15.93 -55.45
C GLN A 295 49.68 -15.86 -55.74
N GLN A 296 49.23 -16.29 -56.93
CA GLN A 296 47.80 -16.38 -57.25
C GLN A 296 47.10 -17.49 -56.45
N ASP A 297 47.73 -18.64 -56.28
CA ASP A 297 47.20 -19.73 -55.46
C ASP A 297 47.13 -19.34 -53.98
N GLU A 298 48.15 -18.65 -53.44
CA GLU A 298 48.16 -18.17 -52.06
C GLU A 298 47.13 -17.07 -51.80
N ALA A 299 46.95 -16.14 -52.75
CA ALA A 299 45.90 -15.13 -52.67
C ALA A 299 44.49 -15.75 -52.70
N THR A 300 44.28 -16.75 -53.56
CA THR A 300 43.00 -17.48 -53.65
C THR A 300 42.71 -18.26 -52.37
N LYS A 301 43.75 -18.83 -51.75
CA LYS A 301 43.64 -19.54 -50.46
C LYS A 301 43.27 -18.61 -49.31
N LYS A 302 43.92 -17.45 -49.21
CA LYS A 302 43.60 -16.42 -48.19
C LYS A 302 42.19 -15.86 -48.36
N VAL A 303 41.72 -15.66 -49.60
CA VAL A 303 40.34 -15.24 -49.86
C VAL A 303 39.34 -16.31 -49.41
N ASN A 304 39.60 -17.59 -49.69
CA ASN A 304 38.73 -18.67 -49.25
C ASN A 304 38.73 -18.85 -47.72
N GLU A 305 39.87 -18.67 -47.06
CA GLU A 305 39.96 -18.65 -45.59
C GLU A 305 39.18 -17.49 -44.97
N LEU A 306 39.26 -16.29 -45.55
CA LEU A 306 38.46 -15.14 -45.11
C LEU A 306 36.95 -15.35 -45.33
N LEU A 307 36.56 -16.01 -46.42
CA LEU A 307 35.15 -16.36 -46.65
C LEU A 307 34.64 -17.43 -45.67
N ALA A 308 35.49 -18.38 -45.28
CA ALA A 308 35.18 -19.37 -44.27
C ALA A 308 35.05 -18.74 -42.87
N ASP A 309 35.98 -17.87 -42.47
CA ASP A 309 35.92 -17.13 -41.19
C ASP A 309 34.69 -16.19 -41.15
N LEU A 310 34.36 -15.54 -42.27
CA LEU A 310 33.13 -14.73 -42.38
C LEU A 310 31.86 -15.57 -42.24
N ALA A 311 31.82 -16.77 -42.80
CA ALA A 311 30.70 -17.69 -42.67
C ALA A 311 30.54 -18.19 -41.22
N GLU A 312 31.65 -18.56 -40.57
CA GLU A 312 31.68 -18.98 -39.16
C GLU A 312 31.21 -17.86 -38.22
N ARG A 313 31.68 -16.63 -38.42
CA ARG A 313 31.22 -15.46 -37.66
C ARG A 313 29.75 -15.14 -37.87
N ARG A 314 29.22 -15.34 -39.09
CA ARG A 314 27.78 -15.18 -39.38
C ARG A 314 26.94 -16.22 -38.66
N GLU A 315 27.38 -17.48 -38.64
CA GLU A 315 26.69 -18.56 -37.95
C GLU A 315 26.69 -18.33 -36.42
N ALA A 316 27.84 -17.93 -35.87
CA ALA A 316 27.98 -17.59 -34.44
C ALA A 316 27.11 -16.39 -34.04
N ALA A 317 27.10 -15.32 -34.84
CA ALA A 317 26.25 -14.16 -34.60
C ALA A 317 24.76 -14.50 -34.68
N LYS A 318 24.38 -15.41 -35.59
CA LYS A 318 22.99 -15.89 -35.70
C LYS A 318 22.58 -16.73 -34.49
N GLN A 319 23.44 -17.63 -34.02
CA GLN A 319 23.19 -18.41 -32.81
C GLN A 319 23.04 -17.52 -31.57
N GLN A 320 23.90 -16.52 -31.40
CA GLN A 320 23.78 -15.55 -30.31
C GLN A 320 22.49 -14.72 -30.39
N ALA A 321 22.07 -14.33 -31.60
CA ALA A 321 20.81 -13.63 -31.80
C ALA A 321 19.60 -14.52 -31.47
N ASP A 322 19.60 -15.78 -31.91
CA ASP A 322 18.52 -16.74 -31.63
C ASP A 322 18.44 -17.06 -30.12
N GLU A 323 19.57 -17.15 -29.43
CA GLU A 323 19.67 -17.37 -27.98
C GLU A 323 19.13 -16.16 -27.20
N LEU A 324 19.50 -14.93 -27.58
CA LEU A 324 18.95 -13.70 -27.00
C LEU A 324 17.43 -13.58 -27.22
N ILE A 325 16.93 -13.98 -28.39
CA ILE A 325 15.49 -14.01 -28.67
C ILE A 325 14.78 -15.05 -27.80
N ALA A 326 15.39 -16.22 -27.58
CA ALA A 326 14.84 -17.25 -26.70
C ALA A 326 14.80 -16.79 -25.23
N GLU A 327 15.87 -16.15 -24.74
CA GLU A 327 15.95 -15.58 -23.39
C GLU A 327 14.92 -14.45 -23.19
N ALA A 328 14.76 -13.58 -24.19
CA ALA A 328 13.75 -12.52 -24.16
C ALA A 328 12.32 -13.08 -24.13
N LYS A 329 12.03 -14.16 -24.87
CA LYS A 329 10.74 -14.84 -24.82
C LYS A 329 10.48 -15.48 -23.46
N ASN A 330 11.47 -16.16 -22.88
CA ASN A 330 11.33 -16.78 -21.57
C ASN A 330 11.09 -15.72 -20.48
N THR A 331 11.86 -14.63 -20.50
CA THR A 331 11.68 -13.50 -19.58
C THR A 331 10.27 -12.89 -19.70
N ARG A 332 9.73 -12.81 -20.93
CA ARG A 332 8.36 -12.33 -21.14
C ARG A 332 7.32 -13.30 -20.57
N GLU A 333 7.47 -14.60 -20.80
CA GLU A 333 6.57 -15.62 -20.23
C GLU A 333 6.62 -15.66 -18.69
N GLU A 334 7.81 -15.51 -18.10
CA GLU A 334 8.00 -15.38 -16.64
C GLU A 334 7.33 -14.11 -16.10
N ALA A 335 7.44 -12.98 -16.80
CA ALA A 335 6.78 -11.74 -16.42
C ALA A 335 5.24 -11.84 -16.51
N ASP A 336 4.72 -12.47 -17.58
CA ASP A 336 3.28 -12.69 -17.77
C ASP A 336 2.70 -13.63 -16.71
N THR A 337 3.42 -14.71 -16.38
CA THR A 337 3.03 -15.62 -15.30
C THR A 337 3.09 -14.96 -13.94
N TYR A 338 4.12 -14.17 -13.64
CA TYR A 338 4.22 -13.40 -12.40
C TYR A 338 3.08 -12.38 -12.26
N ALA A 339 2.76 -11.65 -13.33
CA ALA A 339 1.66 -10.69 -13.34
C ALA A 339 0.30 -11.37 -13.12
N SER A 340 0.08 -12.53 -13.75
CA SER A 340 -1.13 -13.34 -13.58
C SER A 340 -1.27 -13.86 -12.15
N ASP A 341 -0.20 -14.43 -11.59
CA ASP A 341 -0.20 -14.95 -10.21
C ASP A 341 -0.42 -13.83 -9.18
N ARG A 342 0.17 -12.65 -9.42
CA ARG A 342 -0.04 -11.48 -8.56
C ARG A 342 -1.47 -10.96 -8.62
N ARG A 343 -2.13 -11.01 -9.79
CA ARG A 343 -3.56 -10.67 -9.92
C ARG A 343 -4.44 -11.69 -9.21
N ASN A 344 -4.23 -12.98 -9.44
CA ASN A 344 -5.01 -14.05 -8.80
C ASN A 344 -4.89 -14.01 -7.26
N THR A 345 -3.69 -13.75 -6.74
CA THR A 345 -3.48 -13.62 -5.28
C THR A 345 -4.14 -12.35 -4.72
N ALA A 346 -4.10 -11.23 -5.44
CA ALA A 346 -4.80 -10.01 -5.04
C ALA A 346 -6.33 -10.20 -5.06
N ASP A 347 -6.88 -10.86 -6.08
CA ASP A 347 -8.31 -11.15 -6.20
C ASP A 347 -8.78 -12.11 -5.09
N ALA A 348 -7.98 -13.13 -4.77
CA ALA A 348 -8.27 -14.03 -3.64
C ALA A 348 -8.25 -13.30 -2.29
N GLN A 349 -7.30 -12.39 -2.09
CA GLN A 349 -7.25 -11.55 -0.88
C GLN A 349 -8.45 -10.61 -0.80
N ALA A 350 -8.82 -9.96 -1.90
CA ALA A 350 -10.00 -9.10 -1.97
C ALA A 350 -11.28 -9.88 -1.66
N ALA A 351 -11.45 -11.07 -2.25
CA ALA A 351 -12.58 -11.95 -1.96
C ALA A 351 -12.61 -12.38 -0.48
N SER A 352 -11.46 -12.68 0.13
CA SER A 352 -11.38 -13.01 1.55
C SER A 352 -11.76 -11.85 2.45
N ILE A 353 -11.33 -10.63 2.13
CA ILE A 353 -11.67 -9.42 2.89
C ILE A 353 -13.17 -9.13 2.79
N VAL A 354 -13.74 -9.21 1.59
CA VAL A 354 -15.19 -9.03 1.40
C VAL A 354 -15.96 -10.07 2.18
N LYS A 355 -15.54 -11.34 2.13
CA LYS A 355 -16.16 -12.42 2.90
C LYS A 355 -16.11 -12.18 4.41
N GLN A 356 -14.95 -11.81 4.95
CA GLN A 356 -14.82 -11.48 6.38
C GLN A 356 -15.69 -10.28 6.75
N ALA A 357 -15.67 -9.21 5.93
CA ALA A 357 -16.50 -8.05 6.18
C ALA A 357 -18.01 -8.37 6.16
N THR A 358 -18.45 -9.29 5.29
CA THR A 358 -19.85 -9.76 5.29
C THR A 358 -20.17 -10.60 6.51
N GLU A 359 -19.29 -11.51 6.93
CA GLU A 359 -19.47 -12.32 8.14
C GLU A 359 -19.54 -11.44 9.40
N ASP A 360 -18.62 -10.47 9.53
CA ASP A 360 -18.59 -9.50 10.63
C ASP A 360 -19.85 -8.61 10.64
N ALA A 361 -20.34 -8.21 9.46
CA ALA A 361 -21.57 -7.42 9.34
C ALA A 361 -22.80 -8.24 9.75
N ASP A 362 -22.88 -9.50 9.33
CA ASP A 362 -23.95 -10.42 9.72
C ASP A 362 -23.94 -10.69 11.23
N GLU A 363 -22.75 -10.84 11.83
CA GLU A 363 -22.58 -10.99 13.28
C GLU A 363 -23.09 -9.75 14.02
N GLN A 364 -22.67 -8.54 13.60
CA GLN A 364 -23.17 -7.28 14.19
C GLN A 364 -24.68 -7.11 14.04
N ILE A 365 -25.25 -7.50 12.90
CA ILE A 365 -26.71 -7.46 12.69
C ILE A 365 -27.41 -8.41 13.67
N ASN A 366 -26.88 -9.62 13.86
CA ASN A 366 -27.45 -10.59 14.78
C ASN A 366 -27.32 -10.14 16.25
N GLU A 367 -26.16 -9.62 16.66
CA GLU A 367 -25.98 -9.03 18.00
C GLU A 367 -26.98 -7.89 18.26
N ARG A 368 -27.17 -6.99 17.29
CA ARG A 368 -28.16 -5.91 17.40
C ARG A 368 -29.60 -6.42 17.43
N ARG A 369 -29.92 -7.46 16.67
CA ARG A 369 -31.25 -8.11 16.73
C ARG A 369 -31.49 -8.75 18.10
N GLU A 370 -30.51 -9.44 18.66
CA GLU A 370 -30.61 -10.01 20.00
C GLU A 370 -30.76 -8.94 21.08
N ALA A 371 -29.97 -7.86 21.00
CA ALA A 371 -30.09 -6.72 21.90
C ALA A 371 -31.47 -6.06 21.79
N ALA A 372 -31.97 -5.81 20.57
CA ALA A 372 -33.30 -5.26 20.33
C ALA A 372 -34.40 -6.19 20.85
N LYS A 373 -34.24 -7.50 20.70
CA LYS A 373 -35.18 -8.50 21.26
C LYS A 373 -35.18 -8.47 22.78
N ALA A 374 -34.02 -8.39 23.42
CA ALA A 374 -33.90 -8.28 24.87
C ALA A 374 -34.55 -6.98 25.40
N GLU A 375 -34.40 -5.86 24.68
CA GLU A 375 -35.09 -4.61 25.00
C GLU A 375 -36.61 -4.73 24.85
N LEU A 376 -37.09 -5.35 23.76
CA LEU A 376 -38.52 -5.61 23.53
C LEU A 376 -39.12 -6.50 24.62
N ASP A 377 -38.44 -7.60 24.98
CA ASP A 377 -38.86 -8.48 26.07
C ASP A 377 -38.91 -7.72 27.41
N GLY A 378 -37.93 -6.83 27.65
CA GLY A 378 -37.90 -5.95 28.81
C GLY A 378 -39.09 -4.97 28.85
N VAL A 379 -39.46 -4.40 27.71
CA VAL A 379 -40.64 -3.52 27.57
C VAL A 379 -41.93 -4.31 27.77
N GLN A 380 -42.06 -5.49 27.16
CA GLN A 380 -43.24 -6.36 27.36
C GLN A 380 -43.41 -6.75 28.82
N LYS A 381 -42.32 -7.07 29.53
CA LYS A 381 -42.36 -7.36 30.97
C LYS A 381 -42.85 -6.15 31.77
N ARG A 382 -42.38 -4.94 31.46
CA ARG A 382 -42.88 -3.70 32.09
C ARG A 382 -44.37 -3.47 31.81
N ILE A 383 -44.84 -3.77 30.59
CA ILE A 383 -46.26 -3.68 30.24
C ILE A 383 -47.07 -4.69 31.07
N ALA A 384 -46.63 -5.94 31.18
CA ALA A 384 -47.29 -6.95 31.99
C ALA A 384 -47.33 -6.58 33.49
N ASP A 385 -46.24 -6.02 34.02
CA ASP A 385 -46.19 -5.49 35.39
C ASP A 385 -47.18 -4.32 35.58
N LEU A 386 -47.30 -3.43 34.60
CA LEU A 386 -48.24 -2.31 34.61
C LEU A 386 -49.70 -2.79 34.54
N GLN A 387 -50.01 -3.74 33.68
CA GLN A 387 -51.35 -4.38 33.61
C GLN A 387 -51.69 -5.10 34.92
N THR A 388 -50.73 -5.79 35.53
CA THR A 388 -50.92 -6.40 36.84
C THR A 388 -51.23 -5.36 37.91
N ARG A 389 -50.50 -4.24 37.92
CA ARG A 389 -50.76 -3.11 38.82
C ARG A 389 -52.13 -2.49 38.55
N GLU A 390 -52.52 -2.33 37.29
CA GLU A 390 -53.84 -1.84 36.90
C GLU A 390 -54.95 -2.77 37.40
N ALA A 391 -54.80 -4.09 37.25
CA ALA A 391 -55.74 -5.07 37.79
C ALA A 391 -55.83 -5.00 39.33
N GLN A 392 -54.69 -4.86 40.03
CA GLN A 392 -54.67 -4.68 41.48
C GLN A 392 -55.31 -3.35 41.93
N ILE A 393 -55.08 -2.26 41.19
CA ILE A 393 -55.72 -0.97 41.45
C ILE A 393 -57.23 -1.12 41.24
N THR A 394 -57.65 -1.75 40.14
CA THR A 394 -59.07 -1.97 39.83
C THR A 394 -59.74 -2.88 40.86
N GLN A 395 -59.05 -3.92 41.33
CA GLN A 395 -59.51 -4.77 42.43
C GLN A 395 -59.59 -4.00 43.75
N ARG A 396 -58.60 -3.18 44.09
CA ARG A 396 -58.70 -2.31 45.27
C ARG A 396 -59.82 -1.30 45.14
N VAL A 397 -60.08 -0.76 43.95
CA VAL A 397 -61.20 0.14 43.69
C VAL A 397 -62.53 -0.60 43.80
N SER A 398 -62.62 -1.85 43.36
CA SER A 398 -63.83 -2.68 43.52
C SER A 398 -64.03 -3.11 44.97
N GLU A 399 -62.97 -3.45 45.69
CA GLU A 399 -62.98 -3.71 47.14
C GLU A 399 -63.35 -2.46 47.93
N LEU A 400 -62.83 -1.28 47.57
CA LEU A 400 -63.25 -0.01 48.16
C LEU A 400 -64.72 0.27 47.83
N ARG A 401 -65.18 0.01 46.61
CA ARG A 401 -66.59 0.14 46.20
C ARG A 401 -67.49 -0.85 46.94
N ALA A 402 -67.00 -2.06 47.20
CA ALA A 402 -67.69 -3.08 47.98
C ALA A 402 -67.68 -2.75 49.48
N MET A 403 -66.59 -2.22 50.03
CA MET A 403 -66.53 -1.68 51.39
C MET A 403 -67.47 -0.48 51.55
N PHE A 404 -67.56 0.38 50.54
CA PHE A 404 -68.59 1.44 50.47
C PHE A 404 -69.99 0.82 50.42
N ALA A 405 -70.25 -0.11 49.51
CA ALA A 405 -71.56 -0.74 49.41
C ALA A 405 -71.96 -1.54 50.66
N ASN A 406 -71.01 -2.16 51.37
CA ASN A 406 -71.24 -2.97 52.56
C ASN A 406 -71.28 -2.13 53.85
N ALA A 407 -70.61 -0.99 53.89
CA ALA A 407 -70.82 0.04 54.92
C ALA A 407 -72.18 0.75 54.75
N PHE A 408 -72.72 0.78 53.53
CA PHE A 408 -74.05 1.31 53.21
C PHE A 408 -75.15 0.22 53.06
N SER A 409 -74.83 -1.08 53.14
CA SER A 409 -75.81 -2.19 52.99
C SER A 409 -76.67 -2.41 54.24
N GLY A 410 -76.32 -1.77 55.36
CA GLY A 410 -77.20 -1.64 56.52
C GLY A 410 -78.34 -0.62 56.32
N PHE A 411 -78.37 0.09 55.19
CA PHE A 411 -79.41 1.04 54.84
C PHE A 411 -80.06 0.60 53.53
N GLY A 412 -81.20 -0.08 53.63
CA GLY A 412 -81.89 -0.66 52.49
C GLY A 412 -82.36 0.41 51.49
N ALA A 413 -82.05 0.20 50.21
CA ALA A 413 -82.83 0.73 49.09
C ALA A 413 -82.47 -0.02 47.80
N SER A 414 -83.40 -0.86 47.37
CA SER A 414 -83.49 -1.37 46.01
C SER A 414 -83.83 -0.24 45.03
N ASN A 415 -83.40 -0.41 43.77
CA ASN A 415 -83.57 0.46 42.60
C ASN A 415 -82.70 1.73 42.53
N LEU A 416 -81.75 1.72 41.60
CA LEU A 416 -81.64 2.79 40.59
C LEU A 416 -80.87 2.25 39.37
N SER A 417 -81.60 2.04 38.27
CA SER A 417 -81.01 1.93 36.94
C SER A 417 -80.54 3.31 36.51
N VAL A 418 -79.29 3.42 36.07
CA VAL A 418 -78.80 4.62 35.38
C VAL A 418 -78.49 4.24 33.94
N VAL A 419 -79.42 4.62 33.08
CA VAL A 419 -79.24 4.79 31.64
C VAL A 419 -78.36 6.02 31.44
N ASN A 420 -77.33 5.93 30.61
CA ASN A 420 -76.81 7.10 29.93
C ASN A 420 -76.32 6.71 28.53
N ALA A 421 -77.22 6.91 27.56
CA ALA A 421 -76.89 7.06 26.15
C ALA A 421 -76.95 8.56 25.86
N VAL A 422 -75.86 9.13 25.33
CA VAL A 422 -75.85 10.44 24.69
C VAL A 422 -75.02 10.27 23.42
N ASP A 423 -75.74 10.26 22.31
CA ASP A 423 -75.22 10.56 20.97
C ASP A 423 -74.93 12.07 20.87
N GLY A 424 -73.89 12.41 20.11
CA GLY A 424 -73.53 13.79 19.78
C GLY A 424 -72.35 13.80 18.79
N GLU A 425 -72.67 14.08 17.53
CA GLU A 425 -71.80 14.14 16.36
C GLU A 425 -70.66 15.16 16.41
N GLY A 426 -69.62 14.91 15.60
CA GLY A 426 -68.88 15.93 14.87
C GLY A 426 -67.42 16.18 15.27
N ALA A 427 -66.48 15.81 14.40
CA ALA A 427 -65.53 16.72 13.72
C ALA A 427 -64.22 16.02 13.31
N ASP A 428 -63.96 16.07 12.01
CA ASP A 428 -62.67 16.08 11.29
C ASP A 428 -61.43 15.45 11.93
N ASP A 429 -61.02 14.33 11.34
CA ASP A 429 -59.61 13.90 11.33
C ASP A 429 -59.03 14.25 9.96
N ASN A 430 -58.32 15.38 9.90
CA ASN A 430 -57.46 15.78 8.80
C ASN A 430 -56.03 15.78 9.32
N PRO A 431 -55.14 14.88 8.89
CA PRO A 431 -53.72 15.14 8.92
C PRO A 431 -53.30 15.76 7.58
N GLU A 432 -53.04 17.06 7.60
CA GLU A 432 -52.25 17.73 6.56
C GLU A 432 -50.85 17.10 6.49
N GLU A 433 -50.54 16.61 5.29
CA GLU A 433 -49.21 16.51 4.70
C GLU A 433 -48.54 17.92 4.61
N PRO A 434 -47.20 18.07 4.47
CA PRO A 434 -46.62 17.90 3.14
C PRO A 434 -45.13 17.45 3.01
N ALA A 435 -44.92 16.75 1.88
CA ALA A 435 -43.80 16.84 0.93
C ALA A 435 -42.43 16.22 1.30
N ALA A 436 -41.99 15.21 0.56
CA ALA A 436 -41.41 15.39 -0.79
C ALA A 436 -41.21 14.02 -1.48
N THR A 437 -41.62 13.99 -2.75
CA THR A 437 -41.59 12.90 -3.72
C THR A 437 -40.19 12.61 -4.24
N PHE A 438 -39.86 11.34 -4.49
CA PHE A 438 -39.07 10.91 -5.65
C PHE A 438 -39.37 9.43 -5.96
N ASP A 439 -40.14 9.22 -7.02
CA ASP A 439 -40.28 7.94 -7.71
C ASP A 439 -39.01 7.67 -8.52
N GLU A 440 -38.56 6.42 -8.55
CA GLU A 440 -37.88 5.87 -9.72
C GLU A 440 -38.12 4.36 -9.79
N ASP A 441 -39.18 3.99 -10.49
CA ASP A 441 -39.38 2.65 -11.05
C ASP A 441 -38.44 2.48 -12.26
N VAL A 442 -37.72 1.37 -12.24
CA VAL A 442 -36.81 0.93 -13.31
C VAL A 442 -37.62 0.15 -14.35
N ALA A 443 -37.72 0.69 -15.56
CA ALA A 443 -38.01 -0.11 -16.77
C ALA A 443 -37.39 0.53 -18.03
N ASP A 444 -36.40 -0.18 -18.56
CA ASP A 444 -36.17 -0.55 -19.97
C ASP A 444 -36.83 0.30 -21.09
N GLU A 445 -36.02 0.90 -21.97
CA GLU A 445 -35.89 0.51 -23.39
C GLU A 445 -35.08 1.53 -24.23
N ALA A 446 -34.10 0.97 -24.94
CA ALA A 446 -33.73 1.18 -26.34
C ALA A 446 -33.93 2.54 -27.07
N GLN A 447 -32.79 2.96 -27.66
CA GLN A 447 -32.57 3.28 -29.09
C GLN A 447 -32.54 4.74 -29.61
N GLN A 448 -31.39 5.00 -30.25
CA GLN A 448 -31.15 5.72 -31.51
C GLN A 448 -31.05 7.26 -31.49
N GLY A 449 -29.87 7.74 -31.94
CA GLY A 449 -29.84 8.68 -33.06
C GLY A 449 -28.88 9.86 -32.96
N ASP A 450 -27.80 9.77 -33.74
CA ASP A 450 -27.12 10.86 -34.46
C ASP A 450 -26.04 11.74 -33.78
N GLU A 451 -24.80 11.31 -34.05
CA GLU A 451 -23.88 11.89 -35.04
C GLU A 451 -23.12 13.23 -34.82
N VAL A 452 -21.83 13.10 -35.18
CA VAL A 452 -20.80 14.07 -35.63
C VAL A 452 -20.06 14.93 -34.61
N ALA A 453 -18.82 14.52 -34.30
CA ALA A 453 -17.64 15.26 -34.74
C ALA A 453 -16.36 14.42 -34.59
N GLN A 454 -15.77 14.11 -35.74
CA GLN A 454 -14.47 13.50 -35.93
C GLN A 454 -13.35 14.47 -35.54
N SER A 455 -12.31 13.96 -34.90
CA SER A 455 -10.94 14.40 -35.16
C SER A 455 -9.99 13.25 -34.85
N ALA A 456 -9.77 12.45 -35.89
CA ALA A 456 -8.57 11.68 -36.05
C ALA A 456 -7.42 12.67 -36.32
N GLU A 457 -6.35 12.61 -35.53
CA GLU A 457 -5.05 13.11 -35.98
C GLU A 457 -4.13 11.91 -36.17
N SER A 458 -3.94 11.64 -37.46
CA SER A 458 -2.91 10.85 -38.09
C SER A 458 -1.51 11.13 -37.53
N VAL A 459 -0.85 10.09 -37.00
CA VAL A 459 0.62 10.06 -36.97
C VAL A 459 1.06 9.49 -38.31
N GLU A 460 1.26 10.40 -39.26
CA GLU A 460 1.82 10.10 -40.57
C GLU A 460 3.34 10.01 -40.45
N SER A 461 3.88 8.86 -40.87
CA SER A 461 5.30 8.69 -41.16
C SER A 461 5.68 9.60 -42.32
N ALA A 462 6.58 10.54 -42.08
CA ALA A 462 7.30 11.24 -43.15
C ALA A 462 8.81 11.13 -42.88
N GLU A 463 9.44 10.17 -43.55
CA GLU A 463 10.83 10.34 -43.97
C GLU A 463 10.90 11.61 -44.84
N SER A 464 11.71 12.58 -44.40
CA SER A 464 12.33 13.51 -45.33
C SER A 464 13.79 13.69 -44.91
N VAL A 465 14.63 13.09 -45.73
CA VAL A 465 16.06 13.36 -45.84
C VAL A 465 16.21 14.79 -46.30
N GLU A 466 16.80 15.65 -45.49
CA GLU A 466 17.39 16.89 -45.99
C GLU A 466 18.84 16.99 -45.51
N SER A 467 19.73 16.61 -46.43
CA SER A 467 21.13 16.93 -46.41
C SER A 467 21.28 18.46 -46.43
N ALA A 468 21.90 19.01 -45.39
CA ALA A 468 22.53 20.32 -45.46
C ALA A 468 24.00 20.18 -45.06
N GLU A 469 24.82 19.89 -46.07
CA GLU A 469 26.19 20.38 -46.11
C GLU A 469 26.15 21.89 -45.82
N THR A 470 26.88 22.34 -44.82
CA THR A 470 27.42 23.70 -44.83
C THR A 470 28.87 23.60 -44.45
N VAL A 471 29.69 23.43 -45.49
CA VAL A 471 31.09 23.79 -45.51
C VAL A 471 31.13 25.31 -45.50
N GLU A 472 31.60 25.90 -44.41
CA GLU A 472 32.13 27.26 -44.43
C GLU A 472 33.62 27.19 -44.07
N SER A 473 34.42 27.15 -45.13
CA SER A 473 35.84 27.45 -45.12
C SER A 473 36.00 28.95 -45.34
N ALA A 474 36.58 29.64 -44.36
CA ALA A 474 37.38 30.87 -44.45
C ALA A 474 37.69 31.25 -42.98
N GLU A 475 38.89 31.64 -42.57
CA GLU A 475 39.84 32.45 -43.29
C GLU A 475 41.21 32.32 -42.61
N HIS A 476 42.25 32.30 -43.45
CA HIS A 476 43.63 32.53 -43.06
C HIS A 476 43.78 33.84 -42.28
N ALA A 477 44.51 33.79 -41.16
CA ALA A 477 45.28 34.92 -40.69
C ALA A 477 46.75 34.49 -40.69
N ASP A 478 47.42 34.84 -41.79
CA ASP A 478 48.86 35.04 -41.83
C ASP A 478 49.24 36.07 -40.77
N GLY A 479 50.24 35.73 -39.97
CA GLY A 479 50.85 36.58 -38.97
C GLY A 479 52.31 36.20 -38.82
N GLU A 480 53.08 36.52 -39.85
CA GLU A 480 54.54 36.68 -39.77
C GLU A 480 54.90 37.47 -38.50
N THR A 481 55.74 36.88 -37.66
CA THR A 481 56.79 37.62 -36.94
C THR A 481 58.05 36.75 -36.96
N ASP A 482 58.86 36.98 -37.99
CA ASP A 482 60.31 36.87 -37.89
C ASP A 482 60.77 37.89 -36.83
N GLU A 483 61.52 37.46 -35.84
CA GLU A 483 62.68 38.22 -35.34
C GLU A 483 63.64 37.30 -34.58
N GLU A 484 64.89 37.40 -35.01
CA GLU A 484 66.11 36.77 -34.49
C GLU A 484 66.32 37.04 -32.99
N HIS A 485 66.94 36.09 -32.26
CA HIS A 485 68.24 36.31 -31.61
C HIS A 485 68.68 35.13 -30.72
N ASP A 486 69.88 34.65 -31.05
CA ASP A 486 71.01 34.34 -30.16
C ASP A 486 70.98 33.30 -29.01
N GLU A 487 72.05 32.49 -29.05
CA GLU A 487 72.86 32.01 -27.93
C GLU A 487 72.23 31.06 -26.88
N ARG A 488 72.47 29.74 -27.05
CA ARG A 488 73.53 28.98 -26.33
C ARG A 488 73.50 27.48 -26.60
#